data_AF-W9CDQ0-F1
#
_entry.id   AF-W9CDQ0-F1
#
_cell.length_a   1.000
_cell.length_b   1.000
_cell.length_c   1.000
_cell.angle_alpha   90.00
_cell.angle_beta   90.00
_cell.angle_gamma   90.00
#
_symmetry.space_group_name_H-M   'P 1'
#
loop_
_entity.id
_entity.type
_entity.pdbx_description
1 polymer ?
#
loop_
_entity_poly.entity_id
_entity_poly.type
_entity_poly.pdbx_seq_one_letter_code
_entity_poly.pdbx_strand_id
1 'polypeptide(L)'
;MKRSLKRTAVRRAMVGHERYKYEPLPSSEEDSDPVTSTDSDDILQSLEQHLRTFKKRSRRKVINMGIAAVVILGLVYWAAVGFGLPTNSSCDTVNAGYYCQPEISHFWGQYSPYFAVPSEISASVPDQCEISFAQILSRHGARDPTSGKTATYTALVDRIQNTTTSYGAGYTFIKDYEYSLGADQLTVFGQQELINSGIKYYNRYKSLASTITPFIRSSGQDRVVESAQNWTQGFHSARLEDSLSGANASYPYDILIISEDTGSNNTLDHGLCTSFEDGFDSTIGDSAQATWASIFTPNITSRLNKNLPGANLTNTDTLYFMDLCPFNTVASPTGTLSPFCNIFTAADWKAYDYYQSLGKYYGYSWGNPLGPTQGIGFTNELIARLTNNPIHDHTSTNHTLDDDPATFPIDASIKLYADFSHDNDMTAIFSALGLYNSTHALSNTTRENTSQTKGYSASWSVPFAARMYVEKMTCAGESEELVRVIVNDRVLPLEMCGGDELGRCGLVRFVESLSFAVEGGDWGSCFTS
;
A
#
# COMPACT_ATOMS: atom_id res chain seq x y z
N MET A 1 -13.58 -16.79 49.97
CA MET A 1 -14.52 -17.90 50.25
C MET A 1 -14.03 -19.18 49.58
N LYS A 2 -14.35 -20.32 50.19
CA LYS A 2 -13.74 -21.66 50.04
C LYS A 2 -14.13 -22.46 48.78
N ARG A 3 -13.25 -23.43 48.43
CA ARG A 3 -13.41 -24.71 47.67
C ARG A 3 -13.53 -24.57 46.14
N SER A 4 -12.68 -25.14 45.27
CA SER A 4 -11.88 -26.39 45.19
C SER A 4 -12.68 -27.71 45.04
N LEU A 5 -12.39 -28.37 43.89
CA LEU A 5 -12.33 -29.82 43.58
C LEU A 5 -13.63 -30.60 43.31
N LYS A 6 -13.79 -31.12 42.07
CA LYS A 6 -13.41 -32.50 41.67
C LYS A 6 -13.76 -32.88 40.21
N ARG A 7 -12.84 -33.63 39.60
CA ARG A 7 -12.96 -34.44 38.37
C ARG A 7 -13.94 -35.61 38.55
N THR A 8 -14.54 -36.12 37.47
CA THR A 8 -14.70 -37.58 37.23
C THR A 8 -14.93 -37.87 35.73
N ALA A 9 -14.28 -38.90 35.20
CA ALA A 9 -14.52 -39.49 33.89
C ALA A 9 -15.30 -40.81 34.05
N VAL A 10 -16.17 -41.18 33.11
CA VAL A 10 -16.75 -42.54 33.01
C VAL A 10 -16.96 -42.95 31.55
N ARG A 11 -16.47 -44.15 31.21
CA ARG A 11 -16.74 -44.97 30.00
C ARG A 11 -17.98 -45.84 30.19
N ARG A 12 -18.74 -46.14 29.12
CA ARG A 12 -19.29 -47.47 28.70
C ARG A 12 -20.34 -47.29 27.59
N ALA A 13 -20.16 -47.90 26.41
CA ALA A 13 -20.61 -49.24 25.97
C ALA A 13 -22.07 -49.28 25.47
N MET A 14 -22.29 -49.76 24.24
CA MET A 14 -23.57 -50.36 23.81
C MET A 14 -23.32 -51.55 22.88
N VAL A 15 -24.11 -52.61 23.13
CA VAL A 15 -24.20 -53.91 22.45
C VAL A 15 -25.67 -54.15 22.14
N GLY A 16 -25.94 -54.84 21.02
CA GLY A 16 -27.13 -55.70 20.77
C GLY A 16 -28.22 -55.07 19.88
N HIS A 17 -28.57 -55.60 18.71
CA HIS A 17 -29.22 -56.87 18.30
C HIS A 17 -30.74 -56.71 18.08
N GLU A 18 -31.20 -56.82 16.82
CA GLU A 18 -32.53 -57.34 16.47
C GLU A 18 -32.45 -58.17 15.18
N ARG A 19 -33.13 -59.34 15.18
CA ARG A 19 -33.29 -60.31 14.09
C ARG A 19 -34.73 -60.23 13.54
N TYR A 20 -34.97 -60.91 12.41
CA TYR A 20 -36.15 -61.69 11.93
C TYR A 20 -36.32 -61.45 10.41
N LYS A 21 -36.72 -62.36 9.52
CA LYS A 21 -37.13 -63.79 9.50
C LYS A 21 -37.15 -64.22 8.02
N TYR A 22 -36.88 -65.49 7.73
CA TYR A 22 -37.12 -66.14 6.42
C TYR A 22 -38.39 -67.02 6.51
N GLU A 23 -39.15 -67.09 5.41
CA GLU A 23 -40.19 -68.11 5.14
C GLU A 23 -39.93 -68.75 3.76
N PRO A 24 -39.98 -70.09 3.63
CA PRO A 24 -39.99 -70.81 2.35
C PRO A 24 -41.33 -71.52 2.10
N LEU A 25 -41.56 -72.00 0.86
CA LEU A 25 -42.38 -73.16 0.41
C LEU A 25 -42.62 -73.06 -1.13
N PRO A 26 -42.99 -74.12 -1.87
CA PRO A 26 -42.55 -75.52 -1.85
C PRO A 26 -42.19 -76.09 -3.25
N SER A 27 -41.64 -77.30 -3.25
CA SER A 27 -41.33 -78.19 -4.39
C SER A 27 -42.53 -79.04 -4.84
N SER A 28 -42.58 -79.41 -6.12
CA SER A 28 -43.25 -80.62 -6.61
C SER A 28 -42.54 -81.18 -7.85
N GLU A 29 -42.23 -82.48 -7.76
CA GLU A 29 -41.62 -83.37 -8.75
C GLU A 29 -42.61 -83.78 -9.85
N GLU A 30 -42.13 -84.14 -11.05
CA GLU A 30 -42.23 -85.49 -11.66
C GLU A 30 -41.90 -85.48 -13.17
N ASP A 31 -41.05 -86.45 -13.58
CA ASP A 31 -41.03 -87.29 -14.80
C ASP A 31 -41.49 -86.74 -16.17
N SER A 32 -40.97 -87.13 -17.34
CA SER A 32 -39.88 -87.96 -17.85
C SER A 32 -39.93 -87.82 -19.39
N ASP A 33 -38.79 -87.96 -20.10
CA ASP A 33 -38.62 -88.62 -21.42
C ASP A 33 -37.54 -87.99 -22.33
N PRO A 34 -36.80 -88.80 -23.12
CA PRO A 34 -35.57 -88.38 -23.79
C PRO A 34 -35.77 -88.07 -25.28
N VAL A 35 -35.18 -86.98 -25.80
CA VAL A 35 -35.20 -86.69 -27.25
C VAL A 35 -33.83 -86.18 -27.76
N THR A 36 -33.16 -87.09 -28.45
CA THR A 36 -32.23 -87.01 -29.60
C THR A 36 -31.43 -85.75 -29.97
N SER A 37 -30.20 -86.03 -30.39
CA SER A 37 -29.00 -85.21 -30.57
C SER A 37 -28.89 -84.39 -31.86
N THR A 38 -29.81 -83.46 -32.14
CA THR A 38 -29.64 -82.54 -33.29
C THR A 38 -29.99 -81.07 -33.03
N ASP A 39 -30.41 -80.69 -31.81
CA ASP A 39 -30.78 -79.30 -31.48
C ASP A 39 -29.76 -78.56 -30.59
N SER A 40 -28.76 -79.26 -30.03
CA SER A 40 -27.83 -78.66 -29.06
C SER A 40 -26.71 -77.83 -29.70
N ASP A 41 -26.29 -78.17 -30.92
CA ASP A 41 -25.17 -77.49 -31.59
C ASP A 41 -25.58 -76.13 -32.18
N ASP A 42 -26.81 -75.98 -32.70
CA ASP A 42 -27.33 -74.71 -33.21
C ASP A 42 -27.61 -73.70 -32.09
N ILE A 43 -28.06 -74.18 -30.91
CA ILE A 43 -28.23 -73.34 -29.73
C ILE A 43 -26.86 -72.85 -29.23
N LEU A 44 -25.85 -73.72 -29.19
CA LEU A 44 -24.50 -73.33 -28.76
C LEU A 44 -23.89 -72.28 -29.70
N GLN A 45 -24.06 -72.45 -31.01
CA GLN A 45 -23.56 -71.50 -32.01
C GLN A 45 -24.25 -70.13 -31.92
N SER A 46 -25.58 -70.12 -31.72
CA SER A 46 -26.37 -68.91 -31.50
C SER A 46 -25.94 -68.19 -30.21
N LEU A 47 -25.72 -68.92 -29.11
CA LEU A 47 -25.25 -68.38 -27.83
C LEU A 47 -23.84 -67.81 -27.93
N GLU A 48 -22.92 -68.48 -28.63
CA GLU A 48 -21.57 -67.96 -28.88
C GLU A 48 -21.60 -66.67 -29.70
N GLN A 49 -22.46 -66.60 -30.73
CA GLN A 49 -22.60 -65.42 -31.56
C GLN A 49 -23.25 -64.25 -30.79
N HIS A 50 -24.21 -64.54 -29.91
CA HIS A 50 -24.79 -63.57 -28.97
C HIS A 50 -23.76 -63.07 -27.94
N LEU A 51 -22.94 -63.97 -27.38
CA LEU A 51 -21.87 -63.59 -26.43
C LEU A 51 -20.78 -62.76 -27.11
N ARG A 52 -20.41 -63.06 -28.36
CA ARG A 52 -19.44 -62.26 -29.13
C ARG A 52 -19.98 -60.88 -29.45
N THR A 53 -21.24 -60.77 -29.85
CA THR A 53 -21.89 -59.46 -30.13
C THR A 53 -22.09 -58.66 -28.84
N PHE A 54 -22.49 -59.30 -27.74
CA PHE A 54 -22.61 -58.66 -26.42
C PHE A 54 -21.25 -58.18 -25.88
N LYS A 55 -20.19 -59.00 -25.95
CA LYS A 55 -18.82 -58.58 -25.61
C LYS A 55 -18.34 -57.42 -26.48
N LYS A 56 -18.61 -57.43 -27.79
CA LYS A 56 -18.20 -56.35 -28.71
C LYS A 56 -18.96 -55.04 -28.44
N ARG A 57 -20.25 -55.12 -28.12
CA ARG A 57 -21.09 -53.96 -27.78
C ARG A 57 -20.77 -53.40 -26.38
N SER A 58 -20.45 -54.28 -25.43
CA SER A 58 -19.96 -53.92 -24.09
C SER A 58 -18.57 -53.27 -24.14
N ARG A 59 -17.60 -53.84 -24.89
CA ARG A 59 -16.29 -53.22 -25.12
C ARG A 59 -16.41 -51.84 -25.77
N ARG A 60 -17.30 -51.66 -26.75
CA ARG A 60 -17.55 -50.34 -27.37
C ARG A 60 -18.14 -49.34 -26.37
N LYS A 61 -19.07 -49.76 -25.50
CA LYS A 61 -19.61 -48.89 -24.45
C LYS A 61 -18.55 -48.51 -23.41
N VAL A 62 -17.72 -49.45 -22.98
CA VAL A 62 -16.62 -49.20 -22.02
C VAL A 62 -15.55 -48.29 -22.64
N ILE A 63 -15.18 -48.49 -23.90
CA ILE A 63 -14.24 -47.62 -24.62
C ILE A 63 -14.83 -46.22 -24.79
N ASN A 64 -16.10 -46.10 -25.18
CA ASN A 64 -16.75 -44.79 -25.34
C ASN A 64 -16.92 -44.05 -24.00
N MET A 65 -17.21 -44.77 -22.91
CA MET A 65 -17.23 -44.20 -21.55
C MET A 65 -15.84 -43.79 -21.08
N GLY A 66 -14.80 -44.58 -21.41
CA GLY A 66 -13.41 -44.23 -21.14
C GLY A 66 -12.97 -42.98 -21.89
N ILE A 67 -13.30 -42.87 -23.18
CA ILE A 67 -13.02 -41.68 -24.00
C ILE A 67 -13.79 -40.47 -23.45
N ALA A 68 -15.07 -40.62 -23.11
CA ALA A 68 -15.85 -39.54 -22.51
C ALA A 68 -15.27 -39.09 -21.17
N ALA A 69 -14.83 -40.01 -20.31
CA ALA A 69 -14.19 -39.69 -19.04
C ALA A 69 -12.82 -38.99 -19.24
N VAL A 70 -12.02 -39.41 -20.22
CA VAL A 70 -10.74 -38.75 -20.57
C VAL A 70 -10.98 -37.37 -21.17
N VAL A 71 -12.02 -37.18 -21.98
CA VAL A 71 -12.39 -35.87 -22.52
C VAL A 71 -12.91 -34.95 -21.41
N ILE A 72 -13.75 -35.46 -20.50
CA ILE A 72 -14.24 -34.68 -19.35
C ILE A 72 -13.09 -34.34 -18.40
N LEU A 73 -12.20 -35.28 -18.07
CA LEU A 73 -11.01 -35.01 -17.27
C LEU A 73 -10.05 -34.06 -17.99
N GLY A 74 -9.93 -34.16 -19.32
CA GLY A 74 -9.17 -33.24 -20.15
C GLY A 74 -9.76 -31.82 -20.16
N LEU A 75 -11.08 -31.69 -20.20
CA LEU A 75 -11.81 -30.42 -20.11
C LEU A 75 -11.77 -29.83 -18.69
N VAL A 76 -11.83 -30.66 -17.64
CA VAL A 76 -11.67 -30.23 -16.25
C VAL A 76 -10.22 -29.83 -15.98
N TYR A 77 -9.24 -30.55 -16.53
CA TYR A 77 -7.84 -30.16 -16.50
C TYR A 77 -7.60 -28.87 -17.31
N TRP A 78 -8.22 -28.72 -18.48
CA TRP A 78 -8.20 -27.45 -19.23
C TRP A 78 -8.92 -26.31 -18.51
N ALA A 79 -9.96 -26.58 -17.72
CA ALA A 79 -10.62 -25.55 -16.91
C ALA A 79 -9.80 -25.21 -15.64
N ALA A 80 -9.11 -26.20 -15.05
CA ALA A 80 -8.28 -26.04 -13.86
C ALA A 80 -6.86 -25.50 -14.17
N VAL A 81 -6.34 -25.74 -15.38
CA VAL A 81 -4.98 -25.37 -15.81
C VAL A 81 -4.99 -24.34 -16.95
N GLY A 82 -6.01 -24.34 -17.81
CA GLY A 82 -6.17 -23.41 -18.95
C GLY A 82 -6.79 -22.05 -18.60
N PHE A 83 -7.11 -21.82 -17.33
CA PHE A 83 -7.23 -20.49 -16.72
C PHE A 83 -6.13 -20.25 -15.70
N GLY A 84 -4.94 -20.80 -15.93
CA GLY A 84 -3.75 -20.00 -15.68
C GLY A 84 -3.86 -18.78 -16.60
N LEU A 85 -4.56 -17.73 -16.16
CA LEU A 85 -4.30 -16.38 -16.61
C LEU A 85 -2.77 -16.26 -16.68
N PRO A 86 -2.19 -15.66 -17.72
CA PRO A 86 -0.77 -15.36 -17.67
C PRO A 86 -0.57 -14.69 -16.31
N THR A 87 0.20 -15.31 -15.43
CA THR A 87 0.66 -14.65 -14.22
C THR A 87 1.59 -13.57 -14.75
N ASN A 88 1.01 -12.46 -15.24
CA ASN A 88 1.67 -11.18 -15.20
C ASN A 88 1.99 -11.07 -13.72
N SER A 89 3.24 -11.41 -13.38
CA SER A 89 3.78 -11.17 -12.07
C SER A 89 3.38 -9.73 -11.76
N SER A 90 2.55 -9.55 -10.73
CA SER A 90 2.13 -8.23 -10.31
C SER A 90 3.39 -7.37 -10.25
N CYS A 91 3.40 -6.29 -11.02
CA CYS A 91 4.51 -5.35 -10.98
C CYS A 91 4.40 -4.41 -9.78
N ASP A 92 3.49 -4.68 -8.83
CA ASP A 92 3.60 -4.28 -7.43
C ASP A 92 4.03 -5.48 -6.57
N THR A 93 5.07 -5.30 -5.76
CA THR A 93 5.61 -6.34 -4.87
C THR A 93 5.92 -5.78 -3.49
N VAL A 94 5.89 -6.64 -2.47
CA VAL A 94 6.25 -6.30 -1.08
C VAL A 94 7.58 -5.54 -0.99
N ASN A 95 8.61 -5.97 -1.73
CA ASN A 95 9.95 -5.41 -1.58
C ASN A 95 10.24 -4.22 -2.50
N ALA A 96 9.84 -4.27 -3.77
CA ALA A 96 10.18 -3.22 -4.74
C ALA A 96 9.09 -2.15 -4.88
N GLY A 97 7.89 -2.39 -4.34
CA GLY A 97 6.71 -1.60 -4.66
C GLY A 97 6.31 -1.76 -6.13
N TYR A 98 5.72 -0.71 -6.68
CA TYR A 98 5.18 -0.63 -8.03
C TYR A 98 6.26 -0.25 -9.05
N TYR A 99 6.54 -1.12 -10.02
CA TYR A 99 7.51 -0.94 -11.10
C TYR A 99 6.90 -1.18 -12.50
N CYS A 100 5.58 -1.07 -12.64
CA CYS A 100 4.94 -1.10 -13.95
C CYS A 100 5.21 0.21 -14.70
N GLN A 101 5.88 0.16 -15.86
CA GLN A 101 6.19 1.33 -16.70
C GLN A 101 6.79 2.51 -15.88
N PRO A 102 7.94 2.31 -15.22
CA PRO A 102 8.53 3.27 -14.29
C PRO A 102 8.88 4.62 -14.95
N GLU A 103 9.06 4.65 -16.28
CA GLU A 103 9.24 5.88 -17.06
C GLU A 103 8.00 6.79 -17.08
N ILE A 104 6.86 6.30 -16.61
CA ILE A 104 5.61 7.03 -16.43
C ILE A 104 5.20 7.04 -14.95
N SER A 105 5.06 5.87 -14.34
CA SER A 105 4.41 5.71 -13.02
C SER A 105 5.22 6.25 -11.85
N HIS A 106 6.55 6.40 -12.01
CA HIS A 106 7.42 7.03 -11.01
C HIS A 106 7.48 8.56 -11.16
N PHE A 107 6.68 9.13 -12.06
CA PHE A 107 6.67 10.56 -12.38
C PHE A 107 5.26 11.16 -12.22
N TRP A 108 4.52 10.72 -11.21
CA TRP A 108 3.22 11.27 -10.84
C TRP A 108 3.25 12.08 -9.53
N GLY A 109 4.45 12.47 -9.06
CA GLY A 109 4.62 13.12 -7.77
C GLY A 109 4.01 12.30 -6.64
N GLN A 110 3.25 12.96 -5.76
CA GLN A 110 2.53 12.32 -4.66
C GLN A 110 1.44 11.33 -5.10
N TYR A 111 1.07 11.26 -6.38
CA TYR A 111 0.11 10.26 -6.89
C TYR A 111 0.79 9.00 -7.44
N SER A 112 2.12 8.94 -7.41
CA SER A 112 2.85 7.72 -7.71
C SER A 112 2.51 6.67 -6.64
N PRO A 113 2.18 5.42 -7.00
CA PRO A 113 2.27 4.30 -6.07
C PRO A 113 3.67 4.22 -5.45
N TYR A 114 3.78 3.65 -4.26
CA TYR A 114 5.10 3.50 -3.65
C TYR A 114 6.02 2.64 -4.54
N PHE A 115 7.29 3.04 -4.64
CA PHE A 115 8.37 2.26 -5.23
C PHE A 115 9.63 2.40 -4.39
N ALA A 116 10.48 1.37 -4.40
CA ALA A 116 11.79 1.44 -3.77
C ALA A 116 12.67 2.49 -4.47
N VAL A 117 13.04 3.55 -3.77
CA VAL A 117 13.79 4.67 -4.31
C VAL A 117 15.28 4.32 -4.39
N PRO A 118 15.99 4.63 -5.49
CA PRO A 118 17.42 4.38 -5.61
C PRO A 118 18.23 5.03 -4.48
N SER A 119 19.17 4.27 -3.93
CA SER A 119 20.06 4.73 -2.85
C SER A 119 21.51 4.44 -3.16
N GLU A 120 22.39 5.39 -2.84
CA GLU A 120 23.85 5.22 -2.92
C GLU A 120 24.38 4.44 -1.71
N ILE A 121 23.65 4.45 -0.60
CA ILE A 121 24.00 3.76 0.64
C ILE A 121 23.05 2.58 0.83
N SER A 122 23.59 1.41 1.18
CA SER A 122 22.76 0.22 1.41
C SER A 122 21.85 0.39 2.63
N ALA A 123 20.57 0.08 2.45
CA ALA A 123 19.58 0.01 3.53
C ALA A 123 19.72 -1.24 4.41
N SER A 124 20.63 -2.17 4.10
CA SER A 124 20.88 -3.34 4.97
C SER A 124 21.38 -2.91 6.34
N VAL A 125 21.02 -3.65 7.39
CA VAL A 125 21.63 -3.48 8.72
C VAL A 125 23.10 -3.93 8.62
N PRO A 126 24.08 -3.11 9.03
CA PRO A 126 25.49 -3.53 8.99
C PRO A 126 25.74 -4.75 9.87
N ASP A 127 26.63 -5.66 9.46
CA ASP A 127 26.87 -6.95 10.12
C ASP A 127 27.25 -6.83 11.60
N GLN A 128 27.90 -5.73 11.97
CA GLN A 128 28.34 -5.44 13.34
C GLN A 128 27.27 -4.74 14.20
N CYS A 129 26.06 -4.55 13.68
CA CYS A 129 24.99 -3.77 14.32
C CYS A 129 23.72 -4.58 14.56
N GLU A 130 22.97 -4.19 15.58
CA GLU A 130 21.64 -4.71 15.89
C GLU A 130 20.65 -3.54 16.07
N ILE A 131 19.47 -3.63 15.46
CA ILE A 131 18.41 -2.62 15.62
C ILE A 131 17.85 -2.71 17.05
N SER A 132 17.89 -1.60 17.77
CA SER A 132 17.36 -1.47 19.14
C SER A 132 16.02 -0.73 19.18
N PHE A 133 15.67 0.03 18.14
CA PHE A 133 14.41 0.76 18.00
C PHE A 133 14.06 1.00 16.51
N ALA A 134 12.78 1.02 16.17
CA ALA A 134 12.29 1.42 14.85
C ALA A 134 10.93 2.15 14.91
N GLN A 135 10.91 3.38 14.39
CA GLN A 135 9.69 4.16 14.11
C GLN A 135 9.37 4.06 12.61
N ILE A 136 8.14 3.72 12.24
CA ILE A 136 7.59 4.00 10.90
C ILE A 136 6.66 5.21 10.96
N LEU A 137 6.85 6.16 10.04
CA LEU A 137 5.85 7.15 9.65
C LEU A 137 5.38 6.80 8.23
N SER A 138 4.10 6.46 8.08
CA SER A 138 3.52 6.00 6.82
C SER A 138 2.44 6.94 6.32
N ARG A 139 2.40 7.17 5.01
CA ARG A 139 1.24 7.77 4.36
C ARG A 139 0.13 6.74 4.22
N HIS A 140 -1.10 7.20 4.07
CA HIS A 140 -2.18 6.40 3.51
C HIS A 140 -1.86 5.82 2.11
N GLY A 141 -2.57 4.76 1.73
CA GLY A 141 -2.42 4.09 0.42
C GLY A 141 -3.00 4.87 -0.73
N ALA A 142 -2.91 4.31 -1.94
CA ALA A 142 -3.56 4.86 -3.11
C ALA A 142 -5.08 4.98 -2.92
N ARG A 143 -5.61 6.14 -3.29
CA ARG A 143 -7.00 6.52 -3.05
C ARG A 143 -7.65 7.06 -4.32
N ASP A 144 -8.96 7.11 -4.29
CA ASP A 144 -9.74 7.91 -5.22
C ASP A 144 -9.39 9.42 -5.11
N PRO A 145 -9.72 10.23 -6.12
CA PRO A 145 -9.64 11.69 -6.00
C PRO A 145 -10.45 12.21 -4.82
N THR A 146 -10.15 13.41 -4.34
CA THR A 146 -11.03 14.03 -3.32
C THR A 146 -12.40 14.34 -3.94
N SER A 147 -13.46 14.40 -3.15
CA SER A 147 -14.82 14.72 -3.63
C SER A 147 -14.88 15.92 -4.59
N GLY A 148 -14.22 17.03 -4.25
CA GLY A 148 -14.14 18.22 -5.12
C GLY A 148 -13.39 17.98 -6.43
N LYS A 149 -12.31 17.19 -6.41
CA LYS A 149 -11.58 16.79 -7.62
C LYS A 149 -12.37 15.81 -8.47
N THR A 150 -13.10 14.88 -7.86
CA THR A 150 -14.03 13.98 -8.57
C THR A 150 -15.06 14.79 -9.35
N ALA A 151 -15.73 15.76 -8.73
CA ALA A 151 -16.67 16.63 -9.44
C ALA A 151 -16.02 17.40 -10.62
N THR A 152 -14.80 17.89 -10.41
CA THR A 152 -14.02 18.60 -11.44
C THR A 152 -13.67 17.70 -12.62
N TYR A 153 -13.22 16.47 -12.35
CA TYR A 153 -12.80 15.52 -13.39
C TYR A 153 -13.98 14.96 -14.16
N THR A 154 -15.10 14.65 -13.49
CA THR A 154 -16.35 14.27 -14.17
C THR A 154 -16.79 15.37 -15.13
N ALA A 155 -16.85 16.62 -14.68
CA ALA A 155 -17.26 17.74 -15.53
C ALA A 155 -16.33 17.95 -16.74
N LEU A 156 -15.01 17.73 -16.56
CA LEU A 156 -14.03 17.80 -17.66
C LEU A 156 -14.29 16.72 -18.71
N VAL A 157 -14.48 15.47 -18.28
CA VAL A 157 -14.76 14.32 -19.17
C VAL A 157 -16.07 14.53 -19.92
N ASP A 158 -17.14 14.92 -19.21
CA ASP A 158 -18.45 15.21 -19.80
C ASP A 158 -18.36 16.32 -20.85
N ARG A 159 -17.62 17.40 -20.54
CA ARG A 159 -17.42 18.49 -21.48
C ARG A 159 -16.70 18.01 -22.73
N ILE A 160 -15.65 17.22 -22.60
CA ILE A 160 -14.90 16.67 -23.73
C ILE A 160 -15.80 15.79 -24.60
N GLN A 161 -16.59 14.89 -23.98
CA GLN A 161 -17.50 14.00 -24.71
C GLN A 161 -18.61 14.76 -25.45
N ASN A 162 -19.11 15.86 -24.88
CA ASN A 162 -20.19 16.64 -25.47
C ASN A 162 -19.75 17.63 -26.55
N THR A 163 -18.49 18.10 -26.51
CA THR A 163 -18.02 19.19 -27.38
C THR A 163 -17.03 18.74 -28.45
N THR A 164 -16.38 17.58 -28.26
CA THR A 164 -15.40 17.06 -29.22
C THR A 164 -16.09 16.53 -30.47
N THR A 165 -15.67 17.02 -31.63
CA THR A 165 -16.23 16.63 -32.94
C THR A 165 -15.63 15.34 -33.52
N SER A 166 -14.39 15.02 -33.16
CA SER A 166 -13.71 13.79 -33.55
C SER A 166 -12.57 13.49 -32.57
N TYR A 167 -12.16 12.22 -32.45
CA TYR A 167 -11.09 11.80 -31.55
C TYR A 167 -9.87 11.37 -32.37
N GLY A 168 -8.72 11.97 -32.10
CA GLY A 168 -7.44 11.57 -32.69
C GLY A 168 -7.05 10.13 -32.32
N ALA A 169 -6.11 9.54 -33.07
CA ALA A 169 -5.56 8.24 -32.73
C ALA A 169 -4.93 8.26 -31.33
N GLY A 170 -5.27 7.28 -30.48
CA GLY A 170 -4.86 7.23 -29.06
C GLY A 170 -5.82 7.96 -28.10
N TYR A 171 -6.79 8.73 -28.62
CA TYR A 171 -7.80 9.45 -27.82
C TYR A 171 -9.19 8.83 -27.93
N THR A 172 -9.39 7.86 -28.82
CA THR A 172 -10.70 7.28 -29.15
C THR A 172 -11.39 6.65 -27.95
N PHE A 173 -10.64 6.12 -26.99
CA PHE A 173 -11.20 5.52 -25.77
C PHE A 173 -12.00 6.52 -24.93
N ILE A 174 -11.68 7.83 -25.02
CA ILE A 174 -12.35 8.88 -24.24
C ILE A 174 -13.82 9.00 -24.61
N LYS A 175 -14.18 8.65 -25.86
CA LYS A 175 -15.57 8.68 -26.33
C LYS A 175 -16.49 7.79 -25.48
N ASP A 176 -15.99 6.63 -25.08
CA ASP A 176 -16.75 5.60 -24.38
C ASP A 176 -16.28 5.44 -22.91
N TYR A 177 -15.37 6.31 -22.45
CA TYR A 177 -14.89 6.30 -21.07
C TYR A 177 -16.01 6.74 -20.12
N GLU A 178 -16.33 5.88 -19.16
CA GLU A 178 -17.27 6.19 -18.08
C GLU A 178 -16.46 6.55 -16.83
N TYR A 179 -16.71 7.74 -16.26
CA TYR A 179 -16.09 8.11 -15.00
C TYR A 179 -16.72 7.30 -13.86
N SER A 180 -15.98 6.32 -13.34
CA SER A 180 -16.43 5.43 -12.26
C SER A 180 -15.56 5.50 -11.01
N LEU A 181 -14.66 6.49 -10.90
CA LEU A 181 -13.82 6.68 -9.72
C LEU A 181 -14.69 7.13 -8.55
N GLY A 182 -14.33 6.71 -7.33
CA GLY A 182 -15.00 7.12 -6.12
C GLY A 182 -14.58 8.51 -5.65
N ALA A 183 -14.64 8.73 -4.35
CA ALA A 183 -14.18 9.96 -3.70
C ALA A 183 -13.57 9.66 -2.33
N ASP A 184 -12.38 10.20 -2.08
CA ASP A 184 -11.64 10.23 -0.81
C ASP A 184 -11.17 8.87 -0.24
N GLN A 185 -11.84 7.77 -0.58
CA GLN A 185 -11.59 6.43 -0.05
C GLN A 185 -10.33 5.77 -0.62
N LEU A 186 -9.76 4.81 0.12
CA LEU A 186 -8.73 3.94 -0.41
C LEU A 186 -9.27 3.09 -1.56
N THR A 187 -8.42 2.88 -2.56
CA THR A 187 -8.66 1.87 -3.59
C THR A 187 -8.26 0.49 -3.06
N VAL A 188 -8.77 -0.57 -3.68
CA VAL A 188 -8.33 -1.95 -3.39
C VAL A 188 -6.82 -2.11 -3.58
N PHE A 189 -6.26 -1.43 -4.59
CA PHE A 189 -4.81 -1.38 -4.79
C PHE A 189 -4.09 -0.72 -3.61
N GLY A 190 -4.57 0.44 -3.13
CA GLY A 190 -4.01 1.12 -1.97
C GLY A 190 -4.10 0.34 -0.66
N GLN A 191 -5.17 -0.41 -0.44
CA GLN A 191 -5.28 -1.34 0.69
C GLN A 191 -4.15 -2.39 0.63
N GLN A 192 -3.91 -2.97 -0.55
CA GLN A 192 -2.85 -3.95 -0.76
C GLN A 192 -1.45 -3.35 -0.60
N GLU A 193 -1.22 -2.09 -1.00
CA GLU A 193 0.05 -1.39 -0.75
C GLU A 193 0.39 -1.35 0.75
N LEU A 194 -0.61 -1.15 1.62
CA LEU A 194 -0.40 -1.07 3.07
C LEU A 194 -0.22 -2.45 3.70
N ILE A 195 -0.94 -3.47 3.23
CA ILE A 195 -0.68 -4.87 3.60
C ILE A 195 0.79 -5.21 3.24
N ASN A 196 1.23 -4.87 2.03
CA ASN A 196 2.60 -5.07 1.58
C ASN A 196 3.61 -4.32 2.47
N SER A 197 3.30 -3.08 2.84
CA SER A 197 4.13 -2.28 3.76
C SER A 197 4.25 -2.90 5.15
N GLY A 198 3.16 -3.45 5.70
CA GLY A 198 3.16 -4.16 6.99
C GLY A 198 3.99 -5.44 6.96
N ILE A 199 3.87 -6.24 5.90
CA ILE A 199 4.70 -7.44 5.67
C ILE A 199 6.18 -7.04 5.59
N LYS A 200 6.49 -5.99 4.82
CA LYS A 200 7.85 -5.50 4.65
C LYS A 200 8.47 -5.05 5.97
N TYR A 201 7.72 -4.28 6.77
CA TYR A 201 8.18 -3.82 8.08
C TYR A 201 8.46 -5.00 9.03
N TYR A 202 7.55 -5.98 9.12
CA TYR A 202 7.75 -7.18 9.93
C TYR A 202 9.05 -7.90 9.54
N ASN A 203 9.25 -8.14 8.24
CA ASN A 203 10.42 -8.85 7.74
C ASN A 203 11.72 -8.07 8.00
N ARG A 204 11.70 -6.74 7.85
CA ARG A 204 12.87 -5.88 8.10
C ARG A 204 13.29 -5.89 9.56
N TYR A 205 12.32 -5.80 10.48
CA TYR A 205 12.58 -5.70 11.93
C TYR A 205 12.29 -6.98 12.67
N LYS A 206 12.41 -8.13 12.00
CA LYS A 206 12.00 -9.45 12.49
C LYS A 206 12.54 -9.79 13.88
N SER A 207 13.78 -9.39 14.19
CA SER A 207 14.42 -9.63 15.50
C SER A 207 13.64 -9.00 16.66
N LEU A 208 13.02 -7.83 16.46
CA LEU A 208 12.17 -7.16 17.44
C LEU A 208 10.69 -7.55 17.24
N ALA A 209 10.22 -7.53 15.99
CA ALA A 209 8.82 -7.68 15.62
C ALA A 209 8.25 -9.08 15.89
N SER A 210 9.09 -10.10 16.09
CA SER A 210 8.67 -11.45 16.47
C SER A 210 8.15 -11.55 17.91
N THR A 211 8.48 -10.57 18.76
CA THR A 211 8.07 -10.55 20.19
C THR A 211 7.40 -9.24 20.62
N ILE A 212 7.60 -8.14 19.90
CA ILE A 212 7.07 -6.81 20.25
C ILE A 212 5.96 -6.42 19.29
N THR A 213 4.76 -6.13 19.80
CA THR A 213 3.70 -5.46 19.03
C THR A 213 3.96 -3.95 19.02
N PRO A 214 4.00 -3.29 17.84
CA PRO A 214 4.22 -1.85 17.76
C PRO A 214 3.10 -1.07 18.46
N PHE A 215 3.43 0.08 19.05
CA PHE A 215 2.44 1.09 19.41
C PHE A 215 2.01 1.84 18.16
N ILE A 216 0.70 1.95 17.92
CA ILE A 216 0.16 2.41 16.63
C ILE A 216 -0.75 3.62 16.82
N ARG A 217 -0.49 4.69 16.06
CA ARG A 217 -1.39 5.86 15.97
C ARG A 217 -1.77 6.16 14.53
N SER A 218 -2.92 6.78 14.33
CA SER A 218 -3.39 7.23 13.03
C SER A 218 -3.99 8.62 13.16
N SER A 219 -3.73 9.48 12.17
CA SER A 219 -4.57 10.66 11.98
C SER A 219 -6.02 10.25 11.67
N GLY A 220 -6.96 11.12 12.04
CA GLY A 220 -8.39 10.86 12.21
C GLY A 220 -9.23 10.85 10.94
N GLN A 221 -8.63 10.56 9.80
CA GLN A 221 -9.33 10.45 8.54
C GLN A 221 -9.54 9.00 8.12
N ASP A 222 -10.72 8.68 7.58
CA ASP A 222 -11.11 7.32 7.20
C ASP A 222 -10.02 6.58 6.41
N ARG A 223 -9.47 7.19 5.35
CA ARG A 223 -8.42 6.56 4.53
C ARG A 223 -7.11 6.30 5.27
N VAL A 224 -6.78 7.11 6.28
CA VAL A 224 -5.55 6.95 7.09
C VAL A 224 -5.76 5.86 8.13
N VAL A 225 -6.92 5.86 8.79
CA VAL A 225 -7.31 4.81 9.75
C VAL A 225 -7.39 3.45 9.06
N GLU A 226 -8.02 3.39 7.88
CA GLU A 226 -8.09 2.17 7.06
C GLU A 226 -6.69 1.73 6.61
N SER A 227 -5.78 2.67 6.32
CA SER A 227 -4.38 2.35 5.99
C SER A 227 -3.65 1.71 7.15
N ALA A 228 -3.84 2.21 8.38
CA ALA A 228 -3.30 1.60 9.59
C ALA A 228 -3.86 0.19 9.84
N GLN A 229 -5.15 -0.02 9.60
CA GLN A 229 -5.79 -1.34 9.69
C GLN A 229 -5.20 -2.34 8.68
N ASN A 230 -5.06 -1.94 7.41
CA ASN A 230 -4.45 -2.79 6.37
C ASN A 230 -2.96 -3.10 6.67
N TRP A 231 -2.22 -2.10 7.17
CA TRP A 231 -0.82 -2.31 7.57
C TRP A 231 -0.71 -3.30 8.73
N THR A 232 -1.55 -3.16 9.77
CA THR A 232 -1.54 -4.09 10.91
C THR A 232 -1.95 -5.50 10.49
N GLN A 233 -2.86 -5.65 9.53
CA GLN A 233 -3.20 -6.93 8.92
C GLN A 233 -1.98 -7.59 8.23
N GLY A 234 -1.25 -6.84 7.40
CA GLY A 234 -0.05 -7.34 6.71
C GLY A 234 1.07 -7.72 7.70
N PHE A 235 1.32 -6.86 8.68
CA PHE A 235 2.29 -7.13 9.75
C PHE A 235 1.91 -8.38 10.56
N HIS A 236 0.64 -8.51 10.96
CA HIS A 236 0.15 -9.67 11.71
C HIS A 236 0.27 -10.96 10.89
N SER A 237 -0.06 -10.91 9.61
CA SER A 237 0.04 -12.06 8.70
C SER A 237 1.47 -12.57 8.58
N ALA A 238 2.44 -11.67 8.34
CA ALA A 238 3.86 -12.02 8.28
C ALA A 238 4.37 -12.61 9.61
N ARG A 239 3.85 -12.12 10.75
CA ARG A 239 4.15 -12.66 12.08
C ARG A 239 3.63 -14.07 12.30
N LEU A 240 2.43 -14.40 11.81
CA LEU A 240 1.86 -15.74 11.92
C LEU A 240 2.61 -16.76 11.06
N GLU A 241 3.19 -16.32 9.94
CA GLU A 241 4.01 -17.16 9.06
C GLU A 241 5.41 -17.44 9.64
N ASP A 242 5.90 -16.61 10.56
CA ASP A 242 7.19 -16.84 11.22
C ASP A 242 7.11 -17.90 12.32
N SER A 243 7.59 -19.11 12.01
CA SER A 243 7.68 -20.21 12.98
C SER A 243 8.51 -19.91 14.25
N LEU A 244 9.36 -18.89 14.24
CA LEU A 244 10.16 -18.47 15.39
C LEU A 244 9.49 -17.39 16.25
N SER A 245 8.35 -16.86 15.79
CA SER A 245 7.57 -15.87 16.51
C SER A 245 6.96 -16.50 17.77
N GLY A 246 7.12 -15.83 18.91
CA GLY A 246 6.51 -16.22 20.19
C GLY A 246 5.00 -15.90 20.26
N ALA A 247 4.32 -15.89 19.11
CA ALA A 247 3.05 -15.23 18.84
C ALA A 247 2.03 -15.38 19.97
N ASN A 248 1.74 -14.28 20.67
CA ASN A 248 0.62 -14.21 21.60
C ASN A 248 0.15 -12.76 21.86
N ALA A 249 -0.07 -11.98 20.80
CA ALA A 249 -0.79 -10.72 20.89
C ALA A 249 -2.17 -10.89 20.25
N SER A 250 -3.22 -10.45 20.95
CA SER A 250 -4.58 -10.42 20.40
C SER A 250 -4.61 -9.51 19.17
N TYR A 251 -5.21 -9.98 18.08
CA TYR A 251 -5.54 -9.19 16.89
C TYR A 251 -7.08 -9.04 16.83
N PRO A 252 -7.65 -7.88 16.44
CA PRO A 252 -6.99 -6.67 15.93
C PRO A 252 -6.14 -5.94 16.98
N TYR A 253 -5.15 -5.16 16.52
CA TYR A 253 -4.35 -4.30 17.40
C TYR A 253 -5.07 -2.98 17.67
N ASP A 254 -4.81 -2.41 18.85
CA ASP A 254 -5.31 -1.09 19.21
C ASP A 254 -4.60 -0.02 18.36
N ILE A 255 -5.39 0.92 17.82
CA ILE A 255 -4.93 2.07 17.05
C ILE A 255 -5.44 3.32 17.75
N LEU A 256 -4.54 4.17 18.22
CA LEU A 256 -4.91 5.47 18.77
C LEU A 256 -5.23 6.42 17.61
N ILE A 257 -6.48 6.83 17.49
CA ILE A 257 -6.95 7.76 16.47
C ILE A 257 -6.87 9.19 17.03
N ILE A 258 -6.13 10.07 16.36
CA ILE A 258 -5.98 11.48 16.71
C ILE A 258 -6.91 12.31 15.81
N SER A 259 -7.76 13.16 16.36
CA SER A 259 -8.76 13.89 15.57
C SER A 259 -8.14 14.92 14.61
N GLU A 260 -8.73 15.06 13.42
CA GLU A 260 -8.48 16.13 12.44
C GLU A 260 -9.54 17.26 12.53
N ASP A 261 -10.39 17.24 13.56
CA ASP A 261 -11.35 18.31 13.78
C ASP A 261 -10.62 19.65 14.00
N THR A 262 -11.21 20.73 13.50
CA THR A 262 -10.66 22.09 13.66
C THR A 262 -10.35 22.39 15.13
N GLY A 263 -9.10 22.79 15.40
CA GLY A 263 -8.60 23.11 16.74
C GLY A 263 -8.08 21.89 17.53
N SER A 264 -8.08 20.70 16.94
CA SER A 264 -7.42 19.52 17.51
C SER A 264 -5.91 19.63 17.39
N ASN A 265 -5.19 19.42 18.49
CA ASN A 265 -3.74 19.25 18.45
C ASN A 265 -3.40 17.87 17.90
N ASN A 266 -2.87 17.84 16.68
CA ASN A 266 -2.50 16.63 15.96
C ASN A 266 -1.12 16.80 15.34
N THR A 267 -0.18 15.93 15.70
CA THR A 267 1.18 15.92 15.13
C THR A 267 1.27 15.21 13.79
N LEU A 268 0.18 14.56 13.36
CA LEU A 268 0.08 13.77 12.13
C LEU A 268 -0.80 14.45 11.06
N ASP A 269 -1.35 15.63 11.34
CA ASP A 269 -2.16 16.45 10.43
C ASP A 269 -2.07 17.94 10.81
N HIS A 270 -1.75 18.78 9.83
CA HIS A 270 -1.65 20.22 9.97
C HIS A 270 -3.03 20.88 10.04
N GLY A 271 -3.12 22.07 10.64
CA GLY A 271 -4.40 22.80 10.71
C GLY A 271 -4.51 23.85 11.82
N LEU A 272 -3.54 23.91 12.73
CA LEU A 272 -3.55 24.88 13.83
C LEU A 272 -2.94 26.24 13.43
N CYS A 273 -2.00 26.25 12.49
CA CYS A 273 -1.17 27.41 12.20
C CYS A 273 -1.88 28.37 11.23
N THR A 274 -2.65 29.34 11.76
CA THR A 274 -3.52 30.21 10.94
C THR A 274 -2.79 30.94 9.80
N SER A 275 -1.59 31.47 10.02
CA SER A 275 -0.83 32.15 8.96
C SER A 275 -0.38 31.20 7.84
N PHE A 276 -0.17 29.93 8.16
CA PHE A 276 0.16 28.88 7.20
C PHE A 276 -1.09 28.40 6.44
N GLU A 277 -2.22 28.20 7.11
CA GLU A 277 -3.46 27.71 6.51
C GLU A 277 -4.20 28.77 5.68
N ASP A 278 -4.33 29.98 6.22
CA ASP A 278 -5.22 31.03 5.70
C ASP A 278 -4.48 32.31 5.29
N GLY A 279 -3.19 32.42 5.64
CA GLY A 279 -2.37 33.61 5.39
C GLY A 279 -1.75 33.65 3.99
N PHE A 280 -0.76 34.53 3.81
CA PHE A 280 0.01 34.60 2.57
C PHE A 280 0.72 33.29 2.25
N ASP A 281 1.19 32.59 3.28
CA ASP A 281 2.00 31.38 3.16
C ASP A 281 1.20 30.22 2.54
N SER A 282 -0.12 30.18 2.69
CA SER A 282 -1.00 29.18 2.06
C SER A 282 -0.96 29.24 0.53
N THR A 283 -0.57 30.38 -0.05
CA THR A 283 -0.61 30.62 -1.51
C THR A 283 0.72 30.41 -2.22
N ILE A 284 1.81 30.18 -1.47
CA ILE A 284 3.18 30.10 -2.02
C ILE A 284 3.34 28.87 -2.92
N GLY A 285 2.82 27.72 -2.48
CA GLY A 285 2.81 26.47 -3.25
C GLY A 285 2.09 26.62 -4.60
N ASP A 286 0.86 27.12 -4.57
CA ASP A 286 0.04 27.37 -5.76
C ASP A 286 0.70 28.36 -6.71
N SER A 287 1.35 29.42 -6.18
CA SER A 287 2.05 30.42 -6.98
C SER A 287 3.26 29.83 -7.72
N ALA A 288 4.04 28.98 -7.05
CA ALA A 288 5.16 28.27 -7.67
C ALA A 288 4.67 27.29 -8.75
N GLN A 289 3.61 26.54 -8.47
CA GLN A 289 2.97 25.63 -9.41
C GLN A 289 2.40 26.35 -10.63
N ALA A 290 1.71 27.48 -10.45
CA ALA A 290 1.15 28.28 -11.52
C ALA A 290 2.24 28.80 -12.48
N THR A 291 3.37 29.25 -11.92
CA THR A 291 4.53 29.71 -12.71
C THR A 291 5.04 28.58 -13.60
N TRP A 292 5.28 27.40 -13.04
CA TRP A 292 5.78 26.27 -13.81
C TRP A 292 4.74 25.74 -14.81
N ALA A 293 3.48 25.62 -14.41
CA ALA A 293 2.37 25.21 -15.28
C ALA A 293 2.27 26.09 -16.53
N SER A 294 2.46 27.41 -16.40
CA SER A 294 2.46 28.34 -17.54
C SER A 294 3.54 28.03 -18.60
N ILE A 295 4.60 27.31 -18.23
CA ILE A 295 5.74 26.98 -19.09
C ILE A 295 5.53 25.62 -19.78
N PHE A 296 5.18 24.56 -19.04
CA PHE A 296 5.19 23.20 -19.60
C PHE A 296 3.85 22.77 -20.21
N THR A 297 2.72 23.32 -19.75
CA THR A 297 1.39 22.90 -20.23
C THR A 297 1.00 23.42 -21.62
N PRO A 298 1.40 24.63 -22.12
CA PRO A 298 0.86 25.17 -23.37
C PRO A 298 1.02 24.26 -24.59
N ASN A 299 2.18 23.62 -24.74
CA ASN A 299 2.44 22.69 -25.85
C ASN A 299 1.59 21.42 -25.73
N ILE A 300 1.37 20.94 -24.51
CA ILE A 300 0.52 19.78 -24.22
C ILE A 300 -0.94 20.14 -24.53
N THR A 301 -1.42 21.29 -24.02
CA THR A 301 -2.76 21.82 -24.28
C THR A 301 -3.04 21.95 -25.78
N SER A 302 -2.09 22.48 -26.55
CA SER A 302 -2.20 22.57 -28.01
C SER A 302 -2.34 21.19 -28.67
N ARG A 303 -1.56 20.20 -28.22
CA ARG A 303 -1.64 18.82 -28.70
C ARG A 303 -2.96 18.14 -28.33
N LEU A 304 -3.47 18.36 -27.12
CA LEU A 304 -4.77 17.84 -26.69
C LEU A 304 -5.89 18.41 -27.56
N ASN A 305 -5.95 19.74 -27.72
CA ASN A 305 -6.96 20.40 -28.56
C ASN A 305 -6.89 20.03 -30.05
N LYS A 306 -5.69 19.69 -30.56
CA LYS A 306 -5.54 19.16 -31.93
C LYS A 306 -6.19 17.77 -32.08
N ASN A 307 -6.14 16.93 -31.05
CA ASN A 307 -6.69 15.58 -31.08
C ASN A 307 -8.14 15.50 -30.55
N LEU A 308 -8.61 16.56 -29.88
CA LEU A 308 -9.97 16.72 -29.37
C LEU A 308 -10.59 18.03 -29.90
N PRO A 309 -10.71 18.22 -31.23
CA PRO A 309 -11.24 19.44 -31.82
C PRO A 309 -12.66 19.74 -31.31
N GLY A 310 -12.82 20.92 -30.72
CA GLY A 310 -14.07 21.38 -30.10
C GLY A 310 -14.03 21.42 -28.57
N ALA A 311 -13.11 20.68 -27.92
CA ALA A 311 -13.01 20.61 -26.47
C ALA A 311 -12.54 21.93 -25.80
N ASN A 312 -11.78 22.77 -26.53
CA ASN A 312 -11.26 24.06 -26.08
C ASN A 312 -10.61 24.01 -24.68
N LEU A 313 -9.76 23.00 -24.47
CA LEU A 313 -9.05 22.77 -23.21
C LEU A 313 -8.09 23.90 -22.88
N THR A 314 -8.07 24.27 -21.60
CA THR A 314 -7.14 25.21 -20.99
C THR A 314 -5.90 24.51 -20.45
N ASN A 315 -4.90 25.30 -20.02
CA ASN A 315 -3.71 24.77 -19.34
C ASN A 315 -4.04 24.09 -18.01
N THR A 316 -5.05 24.58 -17.29
CA THR A 316 -5.55 23.93 -16.08
C THR A 316 -6.23 22.60 -16.40
N ASP A 317 -7.02 22.55 -17.48
CA ASP A 317 -7.61 21.29 -17.93
C ASP A 317 -6.55 20.26 -18.29
N THR A 318 -5.42 20.67 -18.87
CA THR A 318 -4.29 19.77 -19.14
C THR A 318 -3.79 19.10 -17.86
N LEU A 319 -3.66 19.83 -16.74
CA LEU A 319 -3.25 19.25 -15.46
C LEU A 319 -4.27 18.22 -14.96
N TYR A 320 -5.56 18.56 -14.98
CA TYR A 320 -6.62 17.63 -14.59
C TYR A 320 -6.68 16.39 -15.49
N PHE A 321 -6.38 16.57 -16.78
CA PHE A 321 -6.29 15.46 -17.73
C PHE A 321 -5.08 14.55 -17.45
N MET A 322 -3.97 15.12 -16.98
CA MET A 322 -2.83 14.36 -16.48
C MET A 322 -3.19 13.61 -15.18
N ASP A 323 -3.92 14.25 -14.26
CA ASP A 323 -4.36 13.62 -13.00
C ASP A 323 -5.21 12.35 -13.23
N LEU A 324 -6.00 12.30 -14.32
CA LEU A 324 -6.80 11.12 -14.66
C LEU A 324 -5.97 9.84 -14.87
N CYS A 325 -4.69 9.94 -15.26
CA CYS A 325 -3.81 8.78 -15.44
C CYS A 325 -3.52 8.03 -14.12
N PRO A 326 -2.91 8.64 -13.08
CA PRO A 326 -2.64 7.95 -11.83
C PRO A 326 -3.92 7.44 -11.18
N PHE A 327 -4.98 8.26 -11.08
CA PHE A 327 -6.21 7.87 -10.39
C PHE A 327 -6.93 6.68 -11.06
N ASN A 328 -7.03 6.66 -12.39
CA ASN A 328 -7.57 5.49 -13.09
C ASN A 328 -6.67 4.26 -12.99
N THR A 329 -5.35 4.45 -12.90
CA THR A 329 -4.42 3.33 -12.75
C THR A 329 -4.62 2.65 -11.42
N VAL A 330 -4.65 3.40 -10.31
CA VAL A 330 -4.79 2.83 -8.96
C VAL A 330 -6.21 2.36 -8.64
N ALA A 331 -7.22 2.83 -9.36
CA ALA A 331 -8.57 2.26 -9.29
C ALA A 331 -8.65 0.82 -9.85
N SER A 332 -7.69 0.41 -10.69
CA SER A 332 -7.53 -0.98 -11.08
C SER A 332 -6.97 -1.80 -9.90
N PRO A 333 -7.59 -2.94 -9.51
CA PRO A 333 -7.08 -3.76 -8.40
C PRO A 333 -5.64 -4.26 -8.58
N THR A 334 -5.15 -4.31 -9.81
CA THR A 334 -3.76 -4.73 -10.13
C THR A 334 -2.87 -3.55 -10.54
N GLY A 335 -3.34 -2.31 -10.40
CA GLY A 335 -2.63 -1.12 -10.85
C GLY A 335 -2.40 -1.11 -12.36
N THR A 336 -3.34 -1.61 -13.18
CA THR A 336 -3.17 -1.60 -14.64
C THR A 336 -3.12 -0.18 -15.17
N LEU A 337 -2.06 0.16 -15.92
CA LEU A 337 -1.84 1.52 -16.40
C LEU A 337 -3.02 2.03 -17.24
N SER A 338 -3.55 3.19 -16.86
CA SER A 338 -4.67 3.83 -17.52
C SER A 338 -4.36 4.24 -18.97
N PRO A 339 -5.31 4.11 -19.92
CA PRO A 339 -5.14 4.64 -21.27
C PRO A 339 -4.85 6.16 -21.31
N PHE A 340 -5.30 6.92 -20.30
CA PHE A 340 -4.96 8.34 -20.15
C PHE A 340 -3.45 8.57 -20.05
N CYS A 341 -2.69 7.60 -19.53
CA CYS A 341 -1.25 7.71 -19.38
C CYS A 341 -0.51 7.81 -20.72
N ASN A 342 -1.02 7.12 -21.75
CA ASN A 342 -0.41 7.02 -23.08
C ASN A 342 -0.61 8.27 -23.96
N ILE A 343 -1.42 9.23 -23.49
CA ILE A 343 -1.66 10.52 -24.16
C ILE A 343 -0.45 11.45 -24.02
N PHE A 344 0.34 11.24 -22.96
CA PHE A 344 1.47 12.09 -22.58
C PHE A 344 2.78 11.35 -22.81
N THR A 345 3.82 12.11 -23.15
CA THR A 345 5.17 11.56 -23.33
C THR A 345 5.88 11.44 -21.98
N ALA A 346 6.94 10.63 -21.92
CA ALA A 346 7.79 10.57 -20.71
C ALA A 346 8.40 11.94 -20.32
N ALA A 347 8.59 12.85 -21.28
CA ALA A 347 9.04 14.21 -21.00
C ALA A 347 7.94 15.06 -20.34
N ASP A 348 6.69 14.89 -20.76
CA ASP A 348 5.54 15.54 -20.13
C ASP A 348 5.36 15.05 -18.69
N TRP A 349 5.49 13.74 -18.45
CA TRP A 349 5.44 13.16 -17.10
C TRP A 349 6.54 13.69 -16.18
N LYS A 350 7.77 13.82 -16.67
CA LYS A 350 8.85 14.46 -15.88
C LYS A 350 8.57 15.92 -15.56
N ALA A 351 7.88 16.66 -16.44
CA ALA A 351 7.47 18.04 -16.16
C ALA A 351 6.34 18.10 -15.13
N TYR A 352 5.41 17.15 -15.18
CA TYR A 352 4.32 17.01 -14.21
C TYR A 352 4.81 16.55 -12.83
N ASP A 353 5.74 15.60 -12.75
CA ASP A 353 6.38 15.19 -11.50
C ASP A 353 7.08 16.38 -10.81
N TYR A 354 7.75 17.22 -11.61
CA TYR A 354 8.37 18.44 -11.10
C TYR A 354 7.32 19.48 -10.65
N TYR A 355 6.20 19.61 -11.38
CA TYR A 355 5.05 20.41 -10.95
C TYR A 355 4.54 19.97 -9.57
N GLN A 356 4.40 18.67 -9.35
CA GLN A 356 3.98 18.12 -8.06
C GLN A 356 5.05 18.35 -6.97
N SER A 357 6.33 18.21 -7.31
CA SER A 357 7.44 18.48 -6.40
C SER A 357 7.49 19.94 -5.97
N LEU A 358 7.21 20.89 -6.86
CA LEU A 358 7.10 22.31 -6.52
C LEU A 358 5.96 22.55 -5.54
N GLY A 359 4.79 21.93 -5.74
CA GLY A 359 3.65 22.04 -4.83
C GLY A 359 3.99 21.57 -3.41
N LYS A 360 4.69 20.45 -3.27
CA LYS A 360 5.14 19.97 -1.95
C LYS A 360 6.25 20.82 -1.36
N TYR A 361 7.23 21.23 -2.16
CA TYR A 361 8.38 22.00 -1.67
C TYR A 361 7.97 23.38 -1.17
N TYR A 362 7.18 24.10 -1.96
CA TYR A 362 6.72 25.46 -1.66
C TYR A 362 5.44 25.52 -0.83
N GLY A 363 4.73 24.40 -0.69
CA GLY A 363 3.58 24.27 0.22
C GLY A 363 4.00 23.87 1.63
N TYR A 364 4.86 22.86 1.79
CA TYR A 364 5.04 22.17 3.07
C TYR A 364 6.51 21.97 3.48
N SER A 365 7.46 22.36 2.64
CA SER A 365 8.91 22.27 2.93
C SER A 365 9.53 23.67 3.06
N TRP A 366 10.85 23.77 3.02
CA TRP A 366 11.62 25.02 3.12
C TRP A 366 11.36 26.04 2.01
N GLY A 367 10.58 25.70 0.97
CA GLY A 367 10.05 26.70 0.05
C GLY A 367 8.96 27.58 0.68
N ASN A 368 8.35 27.11 1.77
CA ASN A 368 7.40 27.85 2.60
C ASN A 368 8.06 28.25 3.93
N PRO A 369 7.95 29.50 4.39
CA PRO A 369 8.56 29.93 5.65
C PRO A 369 7.99 29.19 6.88
N LEU A 370 6.74 28.73 6.83
CA LEU A 370 6.10 27.98 7.92
C LEU A 370 5.90 26.50 7.61
N GLY A 371 6.41 26.00 6.47
CA GLY A 371 6.28 24.59 6.09
C GLY A 371 6.91 23.63 7.11
N PRO A 372 8.22 23.72 7.38
CA PRO A 372 8.89 22.85 8.36
C PRO A 372 8.33 23.01 9.77
N THR A 373 7.81 24.20 10.11
CA THR A 373 7.18 24.48 11.41
C THR A 373 6.01 23.54 11.71
N GLN A 374 5.29 23.06 10.69
CA GLN A 374 4.18 22.12 10.90
C GLN A 374 4.66 20.72 11.37
N GLY A 375 5.93 20.37 11.10
CA GLY A 375 6.50 19.07 11.46
C GLY A 375 7.17 19.01 12.83
N ILE A 376 7.15 20.11 13.61
CA ILE A 376 7.88 20.23 14.87
C ILE A 376 7.33 19.30 15.95
N GLY A 377 6.00 19.26 16.14
CA GLY A 377 5.39 18.43 17.18
C GLY A 377 5.77 16.96 17.05
N PHE A 378 5.64 16.38 15.85
CA PHE A 378 6.09 14.99 15.59
C PHE A 378 7.61 14.82 15.79
N THR A 379 8.41 15.82 15.42
CA THR A 379 9.86 15.76 15.62
C THR A 379 10.20 15.69 17.12
N ASN A 380 9.51 16.47 17.96
CA ASN A 380 9.68 16.45 19.41
C ASN A 380 9.16 15.14 20.05
N GLU A 381 8.07 14.57 19.54
CA GLU A 381 7.63 13.21 19.89
C GLU A 381 8.67 12.14 19.53
N LEU A 382 9.28 12.23 18.35
CA LEU A 382 10.33 11.30 17.93
C LEU A 382 11.57 11.41 18.84
N ILE A 383 11.97 12.62 19.22
CA ILE A 383 13.07 12.86 20.18
C ILE A 383 12.73 12.19 21.53
N ALA A 384 11.51 12.37 22.03
CA ALA A 384 11.04 11.73 23.27
C ALA A 384 11.16 10.21 23.20
N ARG A 385 10.71 9.59 22.10
CA ARG A 385 10.81 8.13 21.87
C ARG A 385 12.24 7.63 21.74
N LEU A 386 13.11 8.36 21.03
CA LEU A 386 14.50 7.97 20.84
C LEU A 386 15.32 8.06 22.14
N THR A 387 14.99 9.01 23.00
CA THR A 387 15.73 9.30 24.25
C THR A 387 15.08 8.74 25.51
N ASN A 388 13.86 8.19 25.42
CA ASN A 388 13.04 7.77 26.56
C ASN A 388 12.83 8.88 27.60
N ASN A 389 12.63 10.11 27.13
CA ASN A 389 12.35 11.28 27.96
C ASN A 389 10.95 11.84 27.67
N PRO A 390 10.32 12.54 28.62
CA PRO A 390 9.08 13.27 28.38
C PRO A 390 9.18 14.23 27.19
N ILE A 391 8.04 14.47 26.53
CA ILE A 391 7.96 15.42 25.43
C ILE A 391 8.14 16.84 25.97
N HIS A 392 8.93 17.65 25.24
CA HIS A 392 9.06 19.07 25.46
C HIS A 392 8.70 19.79 24.17
N ASP A 393 7.44 20.19 24.06
CA ASP A 393 6.90 20.85 22.88
C ASP A 393 5.78 21.83 23.29
N HIS A 394 5.53 22.82 22.45
CA HIS A 394 4.45 23.80 22.62
C HIS A 394 3.81 24.15 21.26
N THR A 395 3.91 23.23 20.29
CA THR A 395 3.46 23.41 18.91
C THR A 395 2.16 22.65 18.65
N SER A 396 2.22 21.51 17.97
CA SER A 396 1.07 20.68 17.58
C SER A 396 0.84 19.45 18.47
N THR A 397 1.67 19.24 19.50
CA THR A 397 1.48 18.14 20.47
C THR A 397 0.25 18.33 21.35
N ASN A 398 -0.33 17.23 21.82
CA ASN A 398 -1.49 17.23 22.68
C ASN A 398 -1.12 16.67 24.05
N HIS A 399 -0.84 17.54 25.02
CA HIS A 399 -0.43 17.13 26.37
C HIS A 399 -1.41 16.18 27.09
N THR A 400 -2.70 16.13 26.72
CA THR A 400 -3.62 15.13 27.31
C THR A 400 -3.31 13.72 26.81
N LEU A 401 -2.89 13.57 25.55
CA LEU A 401 -2.48 12.30 24.96
C LEU A 401 -1.00 11.98 25.26
N ASP A 402 -0.17 13.00 25.21
CA ASP A 402 1.29 12.88 25.17
C ASP A 402 1.92 12.74 26.55
N ASP A 403 1.25 13.21 27.61
CA ASP A 403 1.69 13.04 29.00
C ASP A 403 1.12 11.75 29.65
N ASP A 404 0.20 11.04 28.98
CA ASP A 404 -0.37 9.78 29.46
C ASP A 404 0.36 8.57 28.83
N PRO A 405 1.05 7.72 29.63
CA PRO A 405 1.73 6.53 29.12
C PRO A 405 0.83 5.52 28.37
N ALA A 406 -0.49 5.59 28.56
CA ALA A 406 -1.44 4.75 27.80
C ALA A 406 -1.59 5.19 26.34
N THR A 407 -1.39 6.47 26.05
CA THR A 407 -1.58 7.09 24.72
C THR A 407 -0.28 7.61 24.11
N PHE A 408 0.79 7.74 24.90
CA PHE A 408 2.14 7.98 24.41
C PHE A 408 3.17 7.22 25.26
N PRO A 409 3.33 5.90 25.05
CA PRO A 409 4.26 5.11 25.83
C PRO A 409 5.70 5.41 25.44
N ILE A 410 6.48 5.92 26.40
CA ILE A 410 7.94 6.11 26.32
C ILE A 410 8.62 5.28 27.40
N ASP A 411 8.85 4.00 27.10
CA ASP A 411 9.55 3.07 27.98
C ASP A 411 10.58 2.29 27.17
N ALA A 412 11.72 1.95 27.78
CA ALA A 412 12.82 1.26 27.09
C ALA A 412 12.44 -0.14 26.55
N SER A 413 11.31 -0.72 27.00
CA SER A 413 10.73 -1.95 26.45
C SER A 413 9.91 -1.75 25.18
N ILE A 414 9.44 -0.52 24.91
CA ILE A 414 8.69 -0.17 23.70
C ILE A 414 9.68 0.27 22.63
N LYS A 415 9.90 -0.62 21.66
CA LYS A 415 10.95 -0.45 20.63
C LYS A 415 10.40 -0.21 19.23
N LEU A 416 9.10 -0.44 19.02
CA LEU A 416 8.46 -0.37 17.71
C LEU A 416 7.26 0.57 17.77
N TYR A 417 7.24 1.54 16.87
CA TYR A 417 6.18 2.54 16.75
C TYR A 417 5.74 2.66 15.29
N ALA A 418 4.45 2.85 15.06
CA ALA A 418 3.88 3.06 13.74
C ALA A 418 2.85 4.19 13.73
N ASP A 419 3.15 5.26 13.01
CA ASP A 419 2.27 6.41 12.85
C ASP A 419 1.80 6.54 11.40
N PHE A 420 0.51 6.83 11.20
CA PHE A 420 -0.11 6.99 9.88
C PHE A 420 -0.64 8.42 9.67
N SER A 421 -0.27 9.03 8.54
CA SER A 421 -0.42 10.48 8.28
C SER A 421 -0.65 10.75 6.77
N HIS A 422 -0.49 12.01 6.33
CA HIS A 422 -0.63 12.47 4.95
C HIS A 422 0.70 12.91 4.35
N ASP A 423 0.71 13.13 3.04
CA ASP A 423 1.87 13.61 2.29
C ASP A 423 2.33 15.02 2.69
N ASN A 424 1.39 15.89 3.05
CA ASN A 424 1.67 17.26 3.48
C ASN A 424 2.52 17.24 4.75
N ASP A 425 2.03 16.55 5.77
CA ASP A 425 2.64 16.45 7.10
C ASP A 425 3.96 15.71 7.05
N MET A 426 4.03 14.61 6.30
CA MET A 426 5.30 13.92 6.06
C MET A 426 6.34 14.84 5.42
N THR A 427 5.94 15.71 4.48
CA THR A 427 6.85 16.69 3.87
C THR A 427 7.35 17.72 4.89
N ALA A 428 6.46 18.23 5.74
CA ALA A 428 6.82 19.14 6.82
C ALA A 428 7.75 18.48 7.84
N ILE A 429 7.44 17.26 8.27
CA ILE A 429 8.24 16.45 9.19
C ILE A 429 9.63 16.18 8.63
N PHE A 430 9.75 15.78 7.36
CA PHE A 430 11.07 15.57 6.74
C PHE A 430 11.91 16.85 6.73
N SER A 431 11.26 18.00 6.59
CA SER A 431 11.92 19.30 6.60
C SER A 431 12.35 19.72 8.00
N ALA A 432 11.49 19.51 9.01
CA ALA A 432 11.80 19.74 10.43
C ALA A 432 12.94 18.85 10.93
N LEU A 433 13.00 17.61 10.46
CA LEU A 433 14.10 16.67 10.70
C LEU A 433 15.39 17.01 9.93
N GLY A 434 15.34 17.98 9.01
CA GLY A 434 16.47 18.42 8.20
C GLY A 434 16.89 17.46 7.09
N LEU A 435 16.09 16.44 6.76
CA LEU A 435 16.47 15.34 5.85
C LEU A 435 16.82 15.79 4.43
N TYR A 436 16.34 16.97 4.02
CA TYR A 436 16.57 17.54 2.70
C TYR A 436 17.27 18.90 2.74
N ASN A 437 17.98 19.24 3.83
CA ASN A 437 18.66 20.55 3.99
C ASN A 437 19.73 20.85 2.93
N SER A 438 20.27 19.85 2.24
CA SER A 438 21.20 20.04 1.12
C SER A 438 20.51 20.35 -0.21
N THR A 439 19.17 20.29 -0.25
CA THR A 439 18.36 20.69 -1.41
C THR A 439 18.27 22.21 -1.44
N HIS A 440 18.72 22.82 -2.54
CA HIS A 440 18.52 24.25 -2.75
C HIS A 440 17.06 24.55 -3.11
N ALA A 441 16.65 25.82 -2.97
CA ALA A 441 15.31 26.25 -3.39
C ALA A 441 15.03 25.89 -4.86
N LEU A 442 13.98 25.11 -5.08
CA LEU A 442 13.66 24.55 -6.40
C LEU A 442 13.30 25.65 -7.41
N SER A 443 13.86 25.61 -8.61
CA SER A 443 13.50 26.56 -9.66
C SER A 443 12.05 26.38 -10.11
N ASN A 444 11.20 27.39 -9.94
CA ASN A 444 9.83 27.36 -10.47
C ASN A 444 9.73 27.68 -11.99
N THR A 445 10.86 27.89 -12.67
CA THR A 445 10.93 28.20 -14.11
C THR A 445 11.73 27.20 -14.93
N THR A 446 12.56 26.38 -14.29
CA THR A 446 13.39 25.37 -14.95
C THR A 446 13.25 24.04 -14.24
N ARG A 447 13.00 22.97 -14.99
CA ARG A 447 12.91 21.62 -14.43
C ARG A 447 14.26 21.14 -13.91
N GLU A 448 14.28 20.61 -12.70
CA GLU A 448 15.44 19.98 -12.07
C GLU A 448 15.18 18.47 -11.88
N ASN A 449 16.22 17.65 -11.99
CA ASN A 449 16.13 16.22 -11.71
C ASN A 449 16.61 15.90 -10.28
N THR A 450 16.37 14.67 -9.81
CA THR A 450 16.69 14.26 -8.44
C THR A 450 18.18 14.29 -8.09
N SER A 451 19.09 14.28 -9.06
CA SER A 451 20.52 14.51 -8.79
C SER A 451 20.81 15.98 -8.46
N GLN A 452 20.11 16.91 -9.13
CA GLN A 452 20.22 18.35 -8.88
C GLN A 452 19.58 18.72 -7.53
N THR A 453 18.40 18.15 -7.23
CA THR A 453 17.65 18.39 -5.99
C THR A 453 18.09 17.48 -4.82
N LYS A 454 19.26 16.85 -4.91
CA LYS A 454 19.85 16.00 -3.85
C LYS A 454 18.93 14.87 -3.34
N GLY A 455 18.07 14.37 -4.21
CA GLY A 455 17.14 13.28 -3.95
C GLY A 455 15.73 13.74 -3.56
N TYR A 456 15.45 15.04 -3.54
CA TYR A 456 14.10 15.55 -3.29
C TYR A 456 13.24 15.52 -4.56
N SER A 457 12.10 14.83 -4.49
CA SER A 457 10.95 14.97 -5.39
C SER A 457 9.73 14.42 -4.68
N ALA A 458 8.52 14.87 -5.04
CA ALA A 458 7.30 14.38 -4.40
C ALA A 458 7.11 12.85 -4.58
N SER A 459 7.52 12.30 -5.73
CA SER A 459 7.46 10.86 -6.01
C SER A 459 8.50 10.05 -5.23
N TRP A 460 9.65 10.64 -4.88
CA TRP A 460 10.67 9.96 -4.05
C TRP A 460 10.40 10.10 -2.56
N SER A 461 9.74 11.18 -2.11
CA SER A 461 9.52 11.45 -0.68
C SER A 461 8.15 10.99 -0.19
N VAL A 462 7.07 11.38 -0.88
CA VAL A 462 5.69 11.19 -0.42
C VAL A 462 4.74 10.59 -1.47
N PRO A 463 5.12 9.49 -2.16
CA PRO A 463 4.17 8.73 -2.98
C PRO A 463 2.98 8.20 -2.15
N PHE A 464 1.98 7.59 -2.79
CA PHE A 464 1.03 6.77 -2.05
C PHE A 464 1.75 5.65 -1.30
N ALA A 465 1.27 5.30 -0.10
CA ALA A 465 1.92 4.34 0.80
C ALA A 465 3.41 4.64 1.09
N ALA A 466 3.82 5.91 1.01
CA ALA A 466 5.16 6.34 1.40
C ALA A 466 5.46 5.92 2.83
N ARG A 467 6.74 5.65 3.12
CA ARG A 467 7.20 5.38 4.48
C ARG A 467 8.57 5.93 4.76
N MET A 468 8.72 6.47 5.97
CA MET A 468 9.99 6.76 6.60
C MET A 468 10.23 5.76 7.73
N TYR A 469 11.43 5.20 7.80
CA TYR A 469 11.93 4.48 8.95
C TYR A 469 12.98 5.31 9.67
N VAL A 470 12.82 5.49 10.98
CA VAL A 470 13.87 5.99 11.86
C VAL A 470 14.33 4.84 12.74
N GLU A 471 15.58 4.43 12.53
CA GLU A 471 16.21 3.31 13.21
C GLU A 471 17.17 3.82 14.26
N LYS A 472 17.20 3.15 15.41
CA LYS A 472 18.31 3.22 16.35
C LYS A 472 18.99 1.86 16.40
N MET A 473 20.32 1.85 16.45
CA MET A 473 21.09 0.62 16.43
C MET A 473 22.30 0.69 17.35
N THR A 474 22.61 -0.43 18.00
CA THR A 474 23.87 -0.64 18.70
C THR A 474 24.86 -1.28 17.73
N CYS A 475 26.10 -0.82 17.72
CA CYS A 475 27.13 -1.32 16.81
C CYS A 475 28.42 -1.64 17.58
N ALA A 476 29.07 -2.75 17.25
CA ALA A 476 30.35 -3.09 17.86
C ALA A 476 31.41 -2.01 17.54
N GLY A 477 32.06 -1.50 18.58
CA GLY A 477 33.09 -0.45 18.48
C GLY A 477 32.55 0.97 18.67
N GLU A 478 31.24 1.17 18.69
CA GLU A 478 30.61 2.45 18.99
C GLU A 478 30.25 2.54 20.48
N SER A 479 30.50 3.70 21.09
CA SER A 479 30.16 3.95 22.50
C SER A 479 28.72 4.42 22.71
N GLU A 480 28.05 4.85 21.64
CA GLU A 480 26.66 5.33 21.65
C GLU A 480 25.81 4.57 20.64
N GLU A 481 24.49 4.62 20.81
CA GLU A 481 23.57 4.14 19.78
C GLU A 481 23.61 5.09 18.57
N LEU A 482 23.55 4.51 17.37
CA LEU A 482 23.51 5.26 16.11
C LEU A 482 22.08 5.35 15.58
N VAL A 483 21.74 6.50 14.99
CA VAL A 483 20.46 6.75 14.32
C VAL A 483 20.66 6.70 12.81
N ARG A 484 19.72 6.09 12.10
CA ARG A 484 19.63 6.09 10.62
C ARG A 484 18.22 6.42 10.18
N VAL A 485 18.07 7.21 9.12
CA VAL A 485 16.77 7.51 8.51
C VAL A 485 16.71 6.97 7.09
N ILE A 486 15.61 6.28 6.77
CA ILE A 486 15.38 5.65 5.47
C ILE A 486 14.01 6.11 4.96
N VAL A 487 13.96 6.76 3.80
CA VAL A 487 12.70 7.20 3.17
C VAL A 487 12.50 6.39 1.90
N ASN A 488 11.42 5.60 1.85
CA ASN A 488 11.09 4.74 0.70
C ASN A 488 12.26 3.85 0.24
N ASP A 489 12.93 3.21 1.20
CA ASP A 489 14.18 2.42 1.07
C ASP A 489 15.46 3.18 0.69
N ARG A 490 15.37 4.48 0.42
CA ARG A 490 16.56 5.32 0.27
C ARG A 490 17.10 5.69 1.64
N VAL A 491 18.34 5.32 1.93
CA VAL A 491 19.06 5.85 3.11
C VAL A 491 19.36 7.32 2.87
N LEU A 492 18.97 8.17 3.82
CA LEU A 492 19.21 9.61 3.79
C LEU A 492 20.47 9.88 4.63
N PRO A 493 21.55 10.43 4.04
CA PRO A 493 22.72 10.83 4.81
C PRO A 493 22.34 11.90 5.82
N LEU A 494 22.60 11.65 7.10
CA LEU A 494 22.29 12.59 8.18
C LEU A 494 23.38 13.68 8.29
N GLU A 495 23.51 14.51 7.26
CA GLU A 495 24.56 15.53 7.15
C GLU A 495 24.50 16.57 8.29
N MET A 496 23.29 16.89 8.78
CA MET A 496 23.04 17.85 9.86
C MET A 496 23.72 17.52 11.20
N CYS A 497 24.05 16.25 11.44
CA CYS A 497 24.72 15.76 12.65
C CYS A 497 26.10 15.15 12.36
N GLY A 498 26.64 15.35 11.15
CA GLY A 498 27.93 14.82 10.73
C GLY A 498 27.90 13.31 10.48
N GLY A 499 26.87 12.84 9.76
CA GLY A 499 26.66 11.41 9.48
C GLY A 499 27.85 10.71 8.85
N ASP A 500 28.04 9.43 9.20
CA ASP A 500 29.09 8.57 8.68
C ASP A 500 28.83 8.11 7.23
N GLU A 501 29.75 7.31 6.65
CA GLU A 501 29.65 6.80 5.28
C GLU A 501 28.41 5.89 5.05
N LEU A 502 27.76 5.43 6.12
CA LEU A 502 26.53 4.64 6.09
C LEU A 502 25.28 5.49 6.38
N GLY A 503 25.43 6.81 6.43
CA GLY A 503 24.36 7.78 6.64
C GLY A 503 23.85 7.82 8.08
N ARG A 504 24.66 7.45 9.07
CA ARG A 504 24.26 7.33 10.47
C ARG A 504 24.93 8.40 11.33
N CYS A 505 24.25 8.85 12.37
CA CYS A 505 24.84 9.73 13.40
C CYS A 505 24.68 9.13 14.78
N GLY A 506 25.59 9.49 15.69
CA GLY A 506 25.37 9.30 17.12
C GLY A 506 24.04 9.90 17.60
N LEU A 507 23.32 9.19 18.47
CA LEU A 507 22.01 9.63 18.99
C LEU A 507 22.08 11.04 19.58
N VAL A 508 23.13 11.36 20.35
CA VAL A 508 23.28 12.67 20.99
C VAL A 508 23.38 13.76 19.92
N ARG A 509 24.26 13.59 18.92
CA ARG A 509 24.43 14.55 17.83
C ARG A 509 23.19 14.68 16.95
N PHE A 510 22.47 13.57 16.74
CA PHE A 510 21.21 13.60 16.01
C PHE A 510 20.20 14.51 16.73
N VAL A 511 19.99 14.31 18.04
CA VAL A 511 19.08 15.16 18.82
C VAL A 511 19.56 16.62 18.87
N GLU A 512 20.85 16.87 19.09
CA GLU A 512 21.42 18.22 19.09
C GLU A 512 21.23 18.95 17.74
N SER A 513 21.24 18.22 16.63
CA SER A 513 21.02 18.80 15.29
C SER A 513 19.57 19.22 15.03
N LEU A 514 18.62 18.78 15.86
CA LEU A 514 17.19 19.10 15.75
C LEU A 514 16.81 20.37 16.54
N SER A 515 17.76 21.30 16.72
CA SER A 515 17.54 22.52 17.51
C SER A 515 16.35 23.35 17.01
N PHE A 516 16.12 23.41 15.69
CA PHE A 516 14.94 24.07 15.12
C PHE A 516 13.63 23.56 15.72
N ALA A 517 13.46 22.24 15.83
CA ALA A 517 12.25 21.66 16.43
C ALA A 517 12.20 21.84 17.95
N VAL A 518 13.34 21.62 18.64
CA VAL A 518 13.44 21.74 20.10
C VAL A 518 13.15 23.17 20.58
N GLU A 519 13.52 24.17 19.80
CA GLU A 519 13.27 25.60 20.09
C GLU A 519 11.86 26.06 19.72
N GLY A 520 11.04 25.19 19.11
CA GLY A 520 9.69 25.53 18.63
C GLY A 520 9.65 26.22 17.26
N GLY A 521 10.81 26.31 16.58
CA GLY A 521 10.97 26.90 15.25
C GLY A 521 10.27 28.25 15.12
N ASP A 522 9.54 28.43 14.02
CA ASP A 522 8.79 29.66 13.77
C ASP A 522 7.31 29.54 14.20
N TRP A 523 6.97 28.65 15.14
CA TRP A 523 5.59 28.44 15.59
C TRP A 523 4.92 29.72 16.12
N GLY A 524 5.71 30.60 16.75
CA GLY A 524 5.21 31.91 17.21
C GLY A 524 4.64 32.78 16.09
N SER A 525 5.12 32.62 14.86
CA SER A 525 4.67 33.35 13.67
C SER A 525 3.33 32.85 13.12
N CYS A 526 2.84 31.68 13.56
CA CYS A 526 1.54 31.14 13.13
C CYS A 526 0.37 32.08 13.43
N PHE A 527 0.49 32.89 14.49
CA PHE A 527 -0.62 33.69 15.03
C PHE A 527 -0.36 35.21 14.98
N THR A 528 0.74 35.63 14.36
CA THR A 528 1.06 37.05 14.16
C THR A 528 0.54 37.50 12.81
N SER A 529 -0.44 38.42 12.82
CA SER A 529 -0.98 39.05 11.61
C SER A 529 -0.21 40.30 11.21
#